data_AF-A0A094HSW4-F1
#
_entry.id   AF-A0A094HSW4-F1
#
_cell.length_a   1.000
_cell.length_b   1.000
_cell.length_c   1.000
_cell.angle_alpha   90.00
_cell.angle_beta   90.00
_cell.angle_gamma   90.00
#
_symmetry.space_group_name_H-M   'P 1'
#
loop_
_entity.id
_entity.type
_entity.pdbx_description
1 polymer ?
#
loop_
_entity_poly.entity_id
_entity_poly.type
_entity_poly.pdbx_seq_one_letter_code
_entity_poly.pdbx_strand_id
1 'polypeptide(L)'
;MTQHVDVLICGSGSAGICAATWLARYGLRCKILESHGYEVKGVQVDSKAAADLESYPVTVVALKDGVEETFKAKYALVSIA
;
A
#
# COMPACT_ATOMS: atom_id res chain seq x y z
N MET A 1 -11.47 8.68 -3.65
CA MET A 1 -12.07 7.32 -3.69
C MET A 1 -11.29 6.42 -2.75
N THR A 2 -11.95 5.54 -1.99
CA THR A 2 -11.28 4.64 -1.03
C THR A 2 -11.19 3.23 -1.59
N GLN A 3 -9.98 2.67 -1.66
CA GLN A 3 -9.75 1.33 -2.19
C GLN A 3 -9.12 0.43 -1.12
N HIS A 4 -9.60 -0.82 -1.01
CA HIS A 4 -9.05 -1.82 -0.10
C HIS A 4 -8.12 -2.78 -0.86
N VAL A 5 -6.92 -2.99 -0.34
CA VAL A 5 -5.89 -3.88 -0.89
C VAL A 5 -5.23 -4.68 0.22
N ASP A 6 -4.78 -5.90 -0.04
CA ASP A 6 -4.23 -6.72 1.04
C ASP A 6 -2.82 -6.21 1.41
N VAL A 7 -2.01 -5.91 0.39
CA VAL A 7 -0.68 -5.30 0.57
C VAL A 7 -0.52 -4.10 -0.35
N LEU A 8 -0.14 -2.95 0.20
CA LEU A 8 0.25 -1.77 -0.56
C LEU A 8 1.78 -1.65 -0.60
N ILE A 9 2.36 -1.45 -1.78
CA ILE A 9 3.81 -1.38 -1.97
C ILE A 9 4.14 -0.01 -2.56
N CYS A 10 4.99 0.76 -1.89
CA CYS A 10 5.48 2.05 -2.39
C CYS A 10 6.87 1.87 -3.00
N GLY A 11 6.94 1.96 -4.34
CA GLY A 11 8.14 1.83 -5.15
C GLY A 11 8.15 0.56 -6.01
N SER A 12 8.41 0.73 -7.31
CA SER A 12 8.53 -0.37 -8.28
C SER A 12 9.99 -0.82 -8.52
N GLY A 13 10.88 -0.57 -7.57
CA GLY A 13 12.26 -1.05 -7.64
C GLY A 13 12.34 -2.58 -7.56
N SER A 14 13.56 -3.12 -7.61
CA SER A 14 13.80 -4.57 -7.49
C SER A 14 13.17 -5.15 -6.22
N ALA A 15 13.30 -4.48 -5.07
CA ALA A 15 12.69 -4.91 -3.81
C ALA A 15 11.15 -4.97 -3.90
N GLY A 16 10.51 -3.93 -4.44
CA GLY A 16 9.06 -3.84 -4.55
C GLY A 16 8.46 -4.89 -5.49
N ILE A 17 9.05 -5.06 -6.68
CA ILE A 17 8.59 -6.06 -7.66
C ILE A 17 8.88 -7.50 -7.17
N CYS A 18 10.02 -7.76 -6.54
CA CYS A 18 10.31 -9.06 -5.96
C CYS A 18 9.31 -9.42 -4.85
N ALA A 19 9.04 -8.49 -3.94
CA ALA A 19 8.04 -8.69 -2.88
C ALA A 19 6.64 -8.92 -3.47
N ALA A 20 6.21 -8.09 -4.43
CA ALA A 20 4.92 -8.21 -5.09
C ALA A 20 4.77 -9.57 -5.79
N THR A 21 5.81 -10.01 -6.52
CA THR A 21 5.80 -11.30 -7.23
C THR A 21 5.67 -12.46 -6.26
N TRP A 22 6.42 -12.45 -5.15
CA TRP A 22 6.31 -13.48 -4.14
C TRP A 22 4.91 -13.51 -3.52
N LEU A 23 4.40 -12.37 -3.06
CA LEU A 23 3.07 -12.26 -2.44
C LEU A 23 1.94 -12.66 -3.40
N ALA A 24 2.06 -12.30 -4.68
CA ALA A 24 1.11 -12.69 -5.72
C ALA A 24 1.04 -14.22 -5.92
N ARG A 25 2.19 -14.93 -5.79
CA ARG A 25 2.20 -16.41 -5.84
C ARG A 25 1.43 -17.06 -4.69
N TYR A 26 1.29 -16.37 -3.56
CA TYR A 26 0.46 -16.80 -2.42
C TYR A 26 -0.99 -16.34 -2.53
N GLY A 27 -1.39 -15.70 -3.65
CA GLY A 27 -2.76 -15.26 -3.88
C GLY A 27 -3.13 -13.95 -3.18
N LEU A 28 -2.15 -13.19 -2.68
CA LEU A 28 -2.40 -11.90 -2.02
C LEU A 28 -2.53 -10.78 -3.06
N ARG A 29 -3.55 -9.93 -2.94
CA ARG A 29 -3.75 -8.81 -3.86
C ARG A 29 -2.85 -7.65 -3.45
N CYS A 30 -1.80 -7.45 -4.24
CA CYS A 30 -0.83 -6.38 -4.04
C CYS A 30 -1.12 -5.21 -4.98
N LYS A 31 -1.03 -3.97 -4.49
CA LYS A 31 -1.04 -2.76 -5.32
C LYS A 31 0.26 -2.00 -5.15
N ILE A 32 0.95 -1.76 -6.26
CA ILE A 32 2.20 -1.02 -6.30
C ILE A 32 1.88 0.44 -6.66
N LEU A 33 2.36 1.38 -5.84
CA LEU A 33 2.37 2.81 -6.10
C LEU A 33 3.79 3.21 -6.48
N GLU A 34 3.95 3.91 -7.59
CA GLU A 34 5.25 4.36 -8.08
C GLU A 34 5.28 5.89 -8.10
N SER A 35 6.41 6.47 -7.67
CA SER A 35 6.63 7.91 -7.46
C SER A 35 6.39 8.82 -8.68
N HIS A 36 6.62 8.35 -9.90
CA HIS A 36 6.37 9.13 -11.12
C HIS A 36 4.86 9.27 -11.40
N GLY A 37 4.01 8.41 -10.84
CA GLY A 37 2.55 8.45 -11.03
C GLY A 37 1.73 8.69 -9.76
N TYR A 38 2.33 8.48 -8.58
CA TYR A 38 1.71 8.68 -7.28
C TYR A 38 2.67 9.39 -6.33
N GLU A 39 2.21 10.48 -5.74
CA GLU A 39 2.91 11.14 -4.63
C GLU A 39 2.28 10.70 -3.31
N VAL A 40 2.97 9.87 -2.52
CA VAL A 40 2.47 9.45 -1.21
C VAL A 40 2.56 10.61 -0.22
N LYS A 41 1.40 11.08 0.25
CA LYS A 41 1.27 12.20 1.20
C LYS A 41 1.38 11.76 2.65
N GLY A 42 0.96 10.54 2.96
CA GLY A 42 1.00 10.03 4.33
C GLY A 42 0.64 8.56 4.44
N VAL A 43 1.22 7.92 5.46
CA VAL A 43 0.92 6.55 5.87
C VAL A 43 0.62 6.58 7.36
N GLN A 44 -0.53 6.04 7.75
CA GLN A 44 -0.96 5.94 9.14
C GLN A 44 -1.38 4.51 9.46
N VAL A 45 -1.14 4.08 10.69
CA VAL A 45 -1.54 2.76 11.18
C VAL A 45 -2.41 2.94 12.41
N ASP A 46 -3.63 2.40 12.38
CA ASP A 46 -4.49 2.31 13.55
C ASP A 46 -4.08 1.09 14.39
N SER A 47 -3.34 1.34 15.48
CA SER A 47 -2.85 0.28 16.37
C SER A 47 -3.97 -0.50 17.06
N LYS A 48 -5.17 0.09 17.25
CA LYS A 48 -6.30 -0.62 17.88
C LYS A 48 -6.90 -1.62 16.90
N ALA A 49 -7.01 -1.21 15.64
CA ALA A 49 -7.54 -2.05 14.57
C ALA A 49 -6.55 -3.11 14.09
N ALA A 50 -5.25 -2.95 14.40
CA ALA A 50 -4.19 -3.87 13.97
C ALA A 50 -4.25 -5.27 14.62
N ALA A 51 -5.00 -5.42 15.72
CA ALA A 51 -5.22 -6.72 16.36
C ALA A 51 -6.28 -7.58 15.66
N ASP A 52 -7.10 -6.99 14.78
CA ASP A 52 -8.12 -7.68 14.01
C ASP A 52 -7.57 -8.11 12.64
N LEU A 53 -7.61 -9.42 12.37
CA LEU A 53 -7.07 -10.04 11.15
C LEU A 53 -7.85 -9.66 9.88
N GLU A 54 -9.12 -9.28 10.03
CA GLU A 54 -9.99 -8.89 8.92
C GLU A 54 -9.97 -7.38 8.67
N SER A 55 -9.33 -6.62 9.57
CA SER A 55 -9.20 -5.17 9.45
C SER A 55 -8.14 -4.76 8.43
N TYR A 56 -8.29 -3.54 7.91
CA TYR A 56 -7.31 -2.84 7.07
C TYR A 56 -6.76 -1.64 7.87
N PRO A 57 -5.89 -1.88 8.87
CA PRO A 57 -5.46 -0.86 9.81
C PRO A 57 -4.53 0.19 9.20
N VAL A 58 -3.93 -0.09 8.03
CA VAL A 58 -3.03 0.84 7.37
C VAL A 58 -3.84 1.73 6.42
N THR A 59 -3.72 3.04 6.57
CA THR A 59 -4.28 4.02 5.64
C THR A 59 -3.14 4.77 4.95
N VAL A 60 -3.18 4.80 3.62
CA VAL A 60 -2.22 5.53 2.79
C VAL A 60 -2.97 6.54 1.94
N VAL A 61 -2.53 7.79 1.98
CA VAL A 61 -3.04 8.85 1.13
C VAL A 61 -1.99 9.13 0.06
N ALA A 62 -2.38 9.08 -1.20
CA ALA A 62 -1.51 9.43 -2.30
C ALA A 62 -2.23 10.35 -3.28
N LEU A 63 -1.49 11.28 -3.87
CA LEU A 63 -1.97 12.15 -4.93
C LEU A 63 -1.61 11.52 -6.27
N LYS A 64 -2.59 11.41 -7.18
CA LYS A 64 -2.38 11.01 -8.56
C LYS A 64 -3.12 11.95 -9.48
N ASP A 65 -2.42 12.53 -10.46
CA ASP A 65 -3.01 13.46 -11.44
C ASP A 65 -3.80 14.62 -10.79
N GLY A 66 -3.34 15.10 -9.64
CA GLY A 66 -4.00 16.16 -8.87
C GLY A 66 -5.21 15.71 -8.03
N VAL A 67 -5.53 14.41 -8.00
CA VAL A 67 -6.62 13.83 -7.22
C VAL A 67 -6.07 12.99 -6.07
N GLU A 68 -6.57 13.23 -4.85
CA GLU A 68 -6.22 12.40 -3.70
C GLU A 68 -6.97 11.06 -3.74
N GLU A 69 -6.20 9.98 -3.70
CA GLU A 69 -6.66 8.62 -3.52
C GLU A 69 -6.29 8.12 -2.12
N THR A 70 -7.22 7.40 -1.48
CA THR A 70 -7.02 6.79 -0.18
C THR A 70 -7.03 5.28 -0.32
N PHE A 71 -5.97 4.63 0.16
CA PHE A 71 -5.83 3.18 0.20
C PHE A 71 -5.91 2.70 1.63
N LYS A 72 -6.77 1.71 1.89
CA LYS A 72 -6.72 0.95 3.13
C LYS A 72 -6.08 -0.41 2.86
N ALA A 73 -5.07 -0.75 3.65
CA ALA A 73 -4.29 -1.95 3.47
C ALA A 73 -4.18 -2.76 4.77
N LYS A 74 -4.02 -4.09 4.65
CA LYS A 74 -3.63 -4.91 5.80
C LYS A 74 -2.16 -4.66 6.15
N TYR A 75 -1.33 -4.53 5.11
CA TYR A 75 0.10 -4.22 5.23
C TYR A 75 0.55 -3.16 4.22
N ALA A 76 1.55 -2.36 4.59
CA ALA A 76 2.26 -1.49 3.67
C ALA A 76 3.76 -1.78 3.68
N LEU A 77 4.36 -1.89 2.49
CA LEU A 77 5.80 -1.95 2.30
C LEU A 77 6.25 -0.62 1.71
N VAL A 78 7.13 0.08 2.43
CA VAL A 78 7.65 1.39 2.02
C VAL A 78 9.16 1.32 2.03
N SER A 79 9.79 1.62 0.89
CA SER A 79 11.22 1.83 0.83
C SER A 79 11.52 3.31 1.01
N ILE A 80 12.25 3.66 2.06
CA ILE A 80 12.92 4.96 2.20
C ILE A 80 14.33 4.80 1.66
N ALA A 81 14.60 5.35 0.48
CA ALA A 81 15.93 5.46 -0.08
C ALA A 81 16.33 6.93 -0.12
#